data_AF-A0A0F7FGD6-F1
#
_entry.id   AF-A0A0F7FGD6-F1
#
_cell.length_a   1.000
_cell.length_b   1.000
_cell.length_c   1.000
_cell.angle_alpha   90.00
_cell.angle_beta   90.00
_cell.angle_gamma   90.00
#
_symmetry.space_group_name_H-M   'P 1'
#
loop_
_entity.id
_entity.type
_entity.pdbx_description
1 polymer ?
#
loop_
_entity_poly.entity_id
_entity_poly.type
_entity_poly.pdbx_seq_one_letter_code
_entity_poly.pdbx_strand_id
1 'polypeptide(L)'
;MLIVAAAVCALIFFVLPNPLHVDPEWKGADKPIFVKGQYTGFSASGTGENLLLPLPLLEKSVDSSIRYESGTKSVILSTDSKLLYMQADKTTASLNNKPIQLRLAPEERDGVTYLPAEPLKSLYGLDVQENADTGAVLLMTAGETVPLGEVKEDKVALRTEATIHAPALADMTPGTKVRIWSRHGEWLYAQMNNGLAGYVQAADITETGVKTVEKTATEPTRAERSWDGKAVSLTWEAVYDRSPNPGSIGKLNGVNVVSPTWFKIVDSEGNVRSQANQAYVKWAHGKGMEVWGLLSNDFDPDLTTQALATYEKRMRTIVQMLEYCDLYNLDGINIDFENVYTKDGDNVTQFMRELKPMAQAKNLILSIDVTPKSNSEMWSLFLDRRSLGALADFMIVMAYDEHWASSPEAGSVASLSWSRNSVERILEEDAVPAKKLVLGVPLYTRIWTEKMAGGKTEVSSKAVSMDAVADIIRSKKLAPVLSKDTGQNYVEYKEEGVLRKIWIEDKVSLQSRVKLAKSLNLGGIAAWNRSFAGDGTWETLSGIHQ
;
A
#
# COMPACT_ATOMS: atom_id res chain seq x y z
N MET A 1 -57.15 25.02 41.24
CA MET A 1 -56.47 23.73 41.49
C MET A 1 -55.81 23.16 40.24
N LEU A 2 -56.47 23.12 39.07
CA LEU A 2 -55.88 22.55 37.83
C LEU A 2 -54.56 23.21 37.39
N ILE A 3 -54.42 24.54 37.49
CA ILE A 3 -53.19 25.25 37.10
C ILE A 3 -52.02 24.93 38.05
N VAL A 4 -52.29 24.79 39.35
CA VAL A 4 -51.27 24.41 40.35
C VAL A 4 -50.87 22.94 40.17
N ALA A 5 -51.82 22.05 39.89
CA ALA A 5 -51.54 20.66 39.57
C ALA A 5 -50.73 20.52 38.26
N ALA A 6 -51.07 21.30 37.22
CA ALA A 6 -50.31 21.34 35.98
C ALA A 6 -48.90 21.92 36.17
N ALA A 7 -48.75 22.97 36.98
CA ALA A 7 -47.45 23.56 37.31
C ALA A 7 -46.58 22.60 38.14
N VAL A 8 -47.15 21.87 39.10
CA VAL A 8 -46.45 20.85 39.88
C VAL A 8 -46.07 19.65 39.00
N CYS A 9 -46.96 19.17 38.14
CA CYS A 9 -46.62 18.11 37.17
C CYS A 9 -45.53 18.54 36.18
N ALA A 10 -45.57 19.79 35.70
CA ALA A 10 -44.53 20.34 34.84
C ALA A 10 -43.20 20.44 35.59
N LEU A 11 -43.20 20.95 36.84
CA LEU A 11 -41.99 21.07 37.66
C LEU A 11 -41.39 19.69 38.00
N ILE A 12 -42.23 18.71 38.30
CA ILE A 12 -41.84 17.30 38.49
C ILE A 12 -41.19 16.75 37.21
N PHE A 13 -41.76 17.02 36.04
CA PHE A 13 -41.23 16.54 34.76
C PHE A 13 -39.89 17.19 34.38
N PHE A 14 -39.68 18.47 34.73
CA PHE A 14 -38.45 19.20 34.44
C PHE A 14 -37.35 19.05 35.51
N VAL A 15 -37.67 18.56 36.71
CA VAL A 15 -36.69 18.47 37.82
C VAL A 15 -36.39 17.02 38.21
N LEU A 16 -37.35 16.09 38.11
CA LEU A 16 -37.10 14.70 38.49
C LEU A 16 -36.50 13.89 37.34
N PRO A 17 -35.57 12.97 37.65
CA PRO A 17 -35.07 12.01 36.68
C PRO A 17 -36.18 11.11 36.15
N ASN A 18 -36.11 10.74 34.88
CA ASN A 18 -37.03 9.79 34.27
C ASN A 18 -36.82 8.41 34.91
N PRO A 19 -37.88 7.80 35.50
CA PRO A 19 -37.78 6.52 36.20
C PRO A 19 -38.00 5.31 35.27
N LEU A 20 -38.29 5.53 33.99
CA LEU A 20 -38.58 4.44 33.06
C LEU A 20 -37.29 3.73 32.64
N HIS A 21 -37.38 2.41 32.56
CA HIS A 21 -36.35 1.58 31.95
C HIS A 21 -36.78 1.14 30.56
N VAL A 22 -35.82 1.14 29.64
CA VAL A 22 -35.99 0.63 28.28
C VAL A 22 -34.95 -0.42 28.00
N ASP A 23 -35.32 -1.36 27.15
CA ASP A 23 -34.41 -2.39 26.68
C ASP A 23 -33.44 -1.81 25.66
N PRO A 24 -32.17 -2.27 25.65
CA PRO A 24 -31.25 -1.88 24.60
C PRO A 24 -31.70 -2.42 23.25
N GLU A 25 -31.32 -1.75 22.16
CA GLU A 25 -31.66 -2.14 20.78
C GLU A 25 -31.24 -3.58 20.44
N TRP A 26 -30.14 -4.04 21.02
CA TRP A 26 -29.59 -5.38 20.79
C TRP A 26 -30.22 -6.47 21.69
N LYS A 27 -31.23 -6.15 22.51
CA LYS A 27 -31.87 -7.16 23.35
C LYS A 27 -32.47 -8.26 22.48
N GLY A 28 -32.09 -9.51 22.77
CA GLY A 28 -32.52 -10.68 22.01
C GLY A 28 -31.62 -11.02 20.82
N ALA A 29 -30.62 -10.20 20.50
CA ALA A 29 -29.56 -10.61 19.59
C ALA A 29 -28.70 -11.71 20.24
N ASP A 30 -28.38 -12.76 19.48
CA ASP A 30 -27.43 -13.78 19.91
C ASP A 30 -26.00 -13.24 19.75
N LYS A 31 -25.19 -13.30 20.80
CA LYS A 31 -23.79 -12.81 20.85
C LYS A 31 -23.53 -11.45 20.15
N PRO A 32 -24.19 -10.35 20.55
CA PRO A 32 -24.02 -9.05 19.89
C PRO A 32 -22.60 -8.51 20.03
N ILE A 33 -22.05 -7.97 18.94
CA ILE A 33 -20.68 -7.43 18.92
C ILE A 33 -20.68 -5.91 19.02
N PHE A 34 -19.79 -5.38 19.86
CA PHE A 34 -19.61 -3.95 20.11
C PHE A 34 -18.20 -3.48 19.77
N VAL A 35 -18.11 -2.33 19.13
CA VAL A 35 -16.86 -1.60 18.87
C VAL A 35 -17.05 -0.19 19.41
N LYS A 36 -16.12 0.27 20.27
CA LYS A 36 -16.17 1.61 20.90
C LYS A 36 -17.51 1.92 21.60
N GLY A 37 -18.07 0.95 22.30
CA GLY A 37 -19.34 1.12 23.01
C GLY A 37 -20.58 0.96 22.14
N GLN A 38 -20.45 0.94 20.82
CA GLN A 38 -21.58 0.90 19.90
C GLN A 38 -21.86 -0.51 19.42
N TYR A 39 -23.14 -0.89 19.41
CA TYR A 39 -23.57 -2.13 18.79
C TYR A 39 -23.33 -2.04 17.28
N THR A 40 -22.71 -3.07 16.72
CA THR A 40 -22.26 -3.05 15.33
C THR A 40 -23.32 -3.53 14.33
N GLY A 41 -24.43 -4.09 14.82
CA GLY A 41 -25.41 -4.82 14.02
C GLY A 41 -25.02 -6.26 13.71
N PHE A 42 -23.82 -6.70 14.11
CA PHE A 42 -23.31 -8.04 13.88
C PHE A 42 -23.33 -8.89 15.16
N SER A 43 -23.48 -10.19 14.95
CA SER A 43 -23.40 -11.22 15.97
C SER A 43 -22.14 -12.06 15.79
N ALA A 44 -21.53 -12.49 16.89
CA ALA A 44 -20.50 -13.53 16.86
C ALA A 44 -21.16 -14.92 16.81
N SER A 45 -20.35 -15.95 16.56
CA SER A 45 -20.79 -17.34 16.66
C SER A 45 -19.90 -18.10 17.65
N GLY A 46 -20.46 -19.04 18.40
CA GLY A 46 -19.72 -19.80 19.41
C GLY A 46 -19.46 -19.00 20.70
N THR A 47 -18.54 -19.50 21.52
CA THR A 47 -18.20 -18.92 22.84
C THR A 47 -16.78 -19.30 23.27
N GLY A 48 -16.16 -18.46 24.10
CA GLY A 48 -14.85 -18.64 24.68
C GLY A 48 -13.78 -18.85 23.61
N GLU A 49 -13.04 -19.94 23.73
CA GLU A 49 -12.00 -20.32 22.77
C GLU A 49 -12.57 -20.79 21.42
N ASN A 50 -13.89 -21.00 21.32
CA ASN A 50 -14.58 -21.37 20.09
C ASN A 50 -15.32 -20.18 19.44
N LEU A 51 -15.00 -18.96 19.86
CA LEU A 51 -15.63 -17.75 19.33
C LEU A 51 -15.15 -17.49 17.89
N LEU A 52 -16.11 -17.21 17.01
CA LEU A 52 -15.89 -16.78 15.63
C LEU A 52 -16.45 -15.37 15.41
N LEU A 53 -15.71 -14.55 14.67
CA LEU A 53 -16.08 -13.18 14.33
C LEU A 53 -16.47 -13.06 12.85
N PRO A 54 -17.53 -12.31 12.51
CA PRO A 54 -17.98 -12.17 11.13
C PRO A 54 -17.01 -11.35 10.30
N LEU A 55 -16.64 -11.86 9.13
CA LEU A 55 -15.71 -11.22 8.20
C LEU A 55 -16.10 -9.77 7.85
N PRO A 56 -17.36 -9.43 7.53
CA PRO A 56 -17.74 -8.05 7.22
C PRO A 56 -17.46 -7.06 8.37
N LEU A 57 -17.53 -7.51 9.63
CA LEU A 57 -17.14 -6.69 10.77
C LEU A 57 -15.64 -6.45 10.79
N LEU A 58 -14.85 -7.49 10.50
CA LEU A 58 -13.39 -7.42 10.49
C LEU A 58 -12.88 -6.50 9.37
N GLU A 59 -13.46 -6.61 8.17
CA GLU A 59 -13.17 -5.69 7.06
C GLU A 59 -13.49 -4.23 7.42
N LYS A 60 -14.61 -4.00 8.13
CA LYS A 60 -15.03 -2.65 8.53
C LYS A 60 -14.20 -2.07 9.67
N SER A 61 -13.85 -2.89 10.66
CA SER A 61 -13.41 -2.40 11.98
C SER A 61 -11.97 -2.76 12.33
N VAL A 62 -11.37 -3.73 11.63
CA VAL A 62 -10.02 -4.23 11.92
C VAL A 62 -9.09 -3.91 10.75
N ASP A 63 -9.40 -4.44 9.57
CA ASP A 63 -8.58 -4.24 8.39
C ASP A 63 -9.42 -4.38 7.11
N SER A 64 -9.66 -3.26 6.43
CA SER A 64 -10.37 -3.22 5.14
C SER A 64 -9.62 -3.90 4.01
N SER A 65 -8.39 -4.34 4.28
CA SER A 65 -7.47 -4.98 3.35
C SER A 65 -7.60 -6.51 3.37
N ILE A 66 -8.40 -7.08 4.27
CA ILE A 66 -8.70 -8.52 4.30
C ILE A 66 -9.31 -8.93 2.96
N ARG A 67 -8.77 -9.99 2.36
CA ARG A 67 -9.21 -10.50 1.06
C ARG A 67 -9.98 -11.80 1.24
N TYR A 68 -11.22 -11.83 0.75
CA TYR A 68 -12.00 -13.04 0.58
C TYR A 68 -12.07 -13.43 -0.89
N GLU A 69 -11.74 -14.68 -1.19
CA GLU A 69 -11.83 -15.25 -2.54
C GLU A 69 -12.99 -16.24 -2.59
N SER A 70 -14.14 -15.81 -3.11
CA SER A 70 -15.37 -16.62 -3.12
C SER A 70 -15.22 -17.94 -3.89
N GLY A 71 -14.44 -17.95 -4.97
CA GLY A 71 -14.21 -19.16 -5.78
C GLY A 71 -13.48 -20.28 -5.04
N THR A 72 -12.57 -19.94 -4.12
CA THR A 72 -11.82 -20.90 -3.30
C THR A 72 -12.28 -20.92 -1.84
N LYS A 73 -13.20 -20.03 -1.46
CA LYS A 73 -13.60 -19.75 -0.06
C LYS A 73 -12.40 -19.46 0.85
N SER A 74 -11.38 -18.80 0.30
CA SER A 74 -10.15 -18.49 1.02
C SER A 74 -10.23 -17.11 1.66
N VAL A 75 -9.62 -16.96 2.83
CA VAL A 75 -9.49 -15.69 3.53
C VAL A 75 -8.02 -15.41 3.75
N ILE A 76 -7.56 -14.26 3.25
CA ILE A 76 -6.16 -13.83 3.29
C ILE A 76 -6.08 -12.55 4.11
N LEU A 77 -5.26 -12.59 5.15
CA LEU A 77 -5.07 -11.51 6.12
C LEU A 77 -3.59 -11.24 6.25
N SER A 78 -3.20 -9.97 6.35
CA SER A 78 -1.79 -9.61 6.40
C SER A 78 -1.53 -8.41 7.30
N THR A 79 -0.37 -8.41 7.92
CA THR A 79 0.26 -7.24 8.50
C THR A 79 1.59 -6.99 7.79
N ASP A 80 2.38 -6.04 8.27
CA ASP A 80 3.71 -5.78 7.71
C ASP A 80 4.61 -7.03 7.72
N SER A 81 4.45 -7.93 8.69
CA SER A 81 5.36 -9.07 8.93
C SER A 81 4.69 -10.44 8.96
N LYS A 82 3.35 -10.51 8.90
CA LYS A 82 2.59 -11.75 8.95
C LYS A 82 1.61 -11.83 7.78
N LEU A 83 1.50 -13.01 7.17
CA LEU A 83 0.51 -13.38 6.16
C LEU A 83 -0.21 -14.65 6.65
N LEU A 84 -1.49 -14.54 6.97
CA LEU A 84 -2.34 -15.65 7.37
C LEU A 84 -3.28 -15.98 6.21
N TYR A 85 -3.22 -17.23 5.77
CA TYR A 85 -4.18 -17.82 4.84
C TYR A 85 -5.01 -18.87 5.55
N MET A 86 -6.33 -18.76 5.40
CA MET A 86 -7.30 -19.74 5.88
C MET A 86 -8.28 -20.07 4.77
N GLN A 87 -8.98 -21.20 4.90
CA GLN A 87 -10.00 -21.61 3.96
C GLN A 87 -11.22 -22.13 4.73
N ALA A 88 -12.42 -21.81 4.26
CA ALA A 88 -13.66 -22.28 4.88
C ALA A 88 -13.67 -23.81 5.02
N ASP A 89 -14.22 -24.29 6.13
CA ASP A 89 -14.40 -25.69 6.49
C ASP A 89 -13.07 -26.48 6.63
N LYS A 90 -11.93 -25.79 6.63
CA LYS A 90 -10.60 -26.39 6.85
C LYS A 90 -9.93 -25.81 8.09
N THR A 91 -9.42 -26.71 8.91
CA THR A 91 -8.58 -26.36 10.05
C THR A 91 -7.09 -26.29 9.67
N THR A 92 -6.71 -26.73 8.47
CA THR A 92 -5.37 -26.48 7.93
C THR A 92 -5.28 -25.07 7.37
N ALA A 93 -4.32 -24.30 7.85
CA ALA A 93 -4.05 -22.92 7.43
C ALA A 93 -2.55 -22.73 7.21
N SER A 94 -2.14 -21.52 6.81
CA SER A 94 -0.72 -21.18 6.76
C SER A 94 -0.44 -19.79 7.32
N LEU A 95 0.68 -19.65 8.04
CA LEU A 95 1.22 -18.38 8.51
C LEU A 95 2.61 -18.20 7.89
N ASN A 96 2.80 -17.11 7.14
CA ASN A 96 4.02 -16.85 6.37
C ASN A 96 4.43 -18.05 5.50
N ASN A 97 3.46 -18.61 4.77
CA ASN A 97 3.60 -19.81 3.93
C ASN A 97 4.07 -21.07 4.67
N LYS A 98 3.99 -21.10 6.00
CA LYS A 98 4.26 -22.30 6.82
C LYS A 98 2.94 -22.90 7.30
N PRO A 99 2.72 -24.22 7.13
CA PRO A 99 1.50 -24.86 7.61
C PRO A 99 1.30 -24.65 9.11
N ILE A 100 0.06 -24.32 9.50
CA ILE A 100 -0.39 -24.29 10.88
C ILE A 100 -1.71 -25.03 11.01
N GLN A 101 -2.01 -25.49 12.22
CA GLN A 101 -3.25 -26.17 12.55
C GLN A 101 -4.12 -25.24 13.39
N LEU A 102 -5.25 -24.82 12.82
CA LEU A 102 -6.26 -24.07 13.55
C LEU A 102 -7.06 -25.00 14.47
N ARG A 103 -7.54 -24.44 15.57
CA ARG A 103 -8.49 -25.11 16.45
C ARG A 103 -9.87 -25.25 15.80
N LEU A 104 -10.33 -24.16 15.19
CA LEU A 104 -11.59 -24.08 14.45
C LEU A 104 -11.30 -23.69 13.01
N ALA A 105 -12.13 -24.20 12.11
CA ALA A 105 -12.15 -23.72 10.73
C ALA A 105 -12.91 -22.39 10.66
N PRO A 106 -12.61 -21.52 9.69
CA PRO A 106 -13.58 -20.55 9.21
C PRO A 106 -14.87 -21.27 8.77
N GLU A 107 -16.01 -20.67 9.06
CA GLU A 107 -17.33 -21.24 8.75
C GLU A 107 -18.16 -20.25 7.93
N GLU A 108 -19.01 -20.76 7.05
CA GLU A 108 -20.01 -19.95 6.34
C GLU A 108 -21.40 -20.24 6.91
N ARG A 109 -22.10 -19.19 7.36
CA ARG A 109 -23.46 -19.30 7.90
C ARG A 109 -24.30 -18.16 7.39
N ASP A 110 -25.45 -18.50 6.79
CA ASP A 110 -26.41 -17.53 6.24
C ASP A 110 -25.77 -16.49 5.29
N GLY A 111 -24.81 -16.94 4.49
CA GLY A 111 -24.07 -16.09 3.55
C GLY A 111 -23.00 -15.18 4.19
N VAL A 112 -22.72 -15.34 5.49
CA VAL A 112 -21.65 -14.63 6.21
C VAL A 112 -20.53 -15.61 6.55
N THR A 113 -19.31 -15.25 6.19
CA THR A 113 -18.11 -15.97 6.62
C THR A 113 -17.70 -15.52 8.02
N TYR A 114 -17.42 -16.48 8.89
CA TYR A 114 -16.97 -16.29 10.26
C TYR A 114 -15.56 -16.84 10.43
N LEU A 115 -14.70 -16.08 11.10
CA LEU A 115 -13.29 -16.41 11.31
C LEU A 115 -13.01 -16.70 12.78
N PRO A 116 -12.16 -17.71 13.12
CA PRO A 116 -11.77 -17.97 14.49
C PRO A 116 -11.12 -16.75 15.15
N ALA A 117 -11.58 -16.36 16.34
CA ALA A 117 -11.09 -15.16 17.02
C ALA A 117 -9.62 -15.30 17.46
N GLU A 118 -9.17 -16.49 17.84
CA GLU A 118 -7.81 -16.75 18.35
C GLU A 118 -6.69 -16.31 17.36
N PRO A 119 -6.65 -16.79 16.09
CA PRO A 119 -5.61 -16.36 15.16
C PRO A 119 -5.70 -14.86 14.84
N LEU A 120 -6.89 -14.25 14.91
CA LEU A 120 -7.05 -12.80 14.71
C LEU A 120 -6.48 -11.99 15.87
N LYS A 121 -6.63 -12.46 17.11
CA LYS A 121 -5.96 -11.87 18.29
C LYS A 121 -4.45 -11.88 18.11
N SER A 122 -3.88 -13.01 17.68
CA SER A 122 -2.44 -13.15 17.46
C SER A 122 -1.89 -12.36 16.26
N LEU A 123 -2.69 -12.24 15.20
CA LEU A 123 -2.31 -11.53 13.97
C LEU A 123 -2.38 -10.01 14.16
N TYR A 124 -3.52 -9.51 14.62
CA TYR A 124 -3.83 -8.07 14.68
C TYR A 124 -3.72 -7.46 16.08
N GLY A 125 -3.42 -8.24 17.11
CA GLY A 125 -3.39 -7.76 18.50
C GLY A 125 -4.78 -7.36 19.01
N LEU A 126 -5.83 -8.08 18.61
CA LEU A 126 -7.20 -7.77 19.04
C LEU A 126 -7.40 -8.14 20.51
N ASP A 127 -8.12 -7.27 21.23
CA ASP A 127 -8.73 -7.63 22.51
C ASP A 127 -10.22 -7.95 22.27
N VAL A 128 -10.58 -9.20 22.48
CA VAL A 128 -11.97 -9.69 22.33
C VAL A 128 -12.41 -10.25 23.66
N GLN A 129 -13.40 -9.60 24.26
CA GLN A 129 -13.96 -9.97 25.56
C GLN A 129 -15.41 -10.38 25.40
N GLU A 130 -15.75 -11.57 25.86
CA GLU A 130 -17.11 -12.07 25.86
C GLU A 130 -17.67 -12.04 27.28
N ASN A 131 -18.89 -11.55 27.42
CA ASN A 131 -19.67 -11.67 28.64
C ASN A 131 -20.47 -12.97 28.63
N ALA A 132 -20.31 -13.80 29.66
CA ALA A 132 -21.01 -15.09 29.74
C ALA A 132 -22.52 -14.95 29.93
N ASP A 133 -22.98 -13.89 30.62
CA ASP A 133 -24.38 -13.73 31.00
C ASP A 133 -25.23 -13.15 29.86
N THR A 134 -24.71 -12.12 29.18
CA THR A 134 -25.43 -11.44 28.08
C THR A 134 -24.99 -11.92 26.69
N GLY A 135 -23.88 -12.66 26.61
CA GLY A 135 -23.27 -13.02 25.34
C GLY A 135 -22.58 -11.87 24.61
N ALA A 136 -22.59 -10.65 25.16
CA ALA A 136 -21.98 -9.49 24.52
C ALA A 136 -20.49 -9.70 24.24
N VAL A 137 -20.07 -9.40 23.01
CA VAL A 137 -18.67 -9.48 22.58
C VAL A 137 -18.14 -8.06 22.37
N LEU A 138 -17.18 -7.66 23.19
CA LEU A 138 -16.52 -6.35 23.11
C LEU A 138 -15.22 -6.52 22.32
N LEU A 139 -15.12 -5.82 21.20
CA LEU A 139 -13.95 -5.84 20.32
C LEU A 139 -13.21 -4.50 20.43
N MET A 140 -11.93 -4.57 20.76
CA MET A 140 -10.99 -3.46 20.69
C MET A 140 -9.80 -3.82 19.80
N THR A 141 -9.30 -2.85 19.05
CA THR A 141 -8.16 -3.04 18.12
C THR A 141 -6.84 -2.59 18.74
N ALA A 142 -5.73 -3.10 18.19
CA ALA A 142 -4.39 -2.77 18.66
C ALA A 142 -4.13 -1.25 18.70
N GLY A 143 -3.67 -0.77 19.84
CA GLY A 143 -3.41 0.65 20.09
C GLY A 143 -4.59 1.47 20.58
N GLU A 144 -5.79 0.90 20.66
CA GLU A 144 -6.91 1.59 21.28
C GLU A 144 -6.70 1.75 22.78
N THR A 145 -7.00 2.95 23.27
CA THR A 145 -6.97 3.29 24.69
C THR A 145 -8.36 3.70 25.14
N VAL A 146 -8.78 3.22 26.30
CA VAL A 146 -10.07 3.61 26.90
C VAL A 146 -9.90 3.82 28.40
N PRO A 147 -10.27 5.00 28.95
CA PRO A 147 -10.33 5.19 30.39
C PRO A 147 -11.31 4.20 31.03
N LEU A 148 -10.95 3.75 32.23
CA LEU A 148 -11.76 2.87 33.05
C LEU A 148 -12.31 3.65 34.24
N GLY A 149 -13.51 3.27 34.67
CA GLY A 149 -14.09 3.80 35.88
C GLY A 149 -14.92 2.78 36.65
N GLU A 150 -15.25 3.15 37.87
CA GLU A 150 -16.12 2.39 38.75
C GLU A 150 -17.22 3.28 39.32
N VAL A 151 -18.42 2.74 39.40
CA VAL A 151 -19.59 3.42 39.96
C VAL A 151 -19.44 3.61 41.47
N LYS A 152 -19.69 4.83 41.97
CA LYS A 152 -19.54 5.21 43.40
C LYS A 152 -20.76 4.88 44.24
N GLU A 153 -21.93 5.26 43.73
CA GLU A 153 -23.18 5.26 44.49
C GLU A 153 -24.09 4.10 44.06
N ASP A 154 -25.13 3.86 44.86
CA ASP A 154 -26.11 2.83 44.55
C ASP A 154 -27.20 3.38 43.62
N LYS A 155 -27.70 2.53 42.73
CA LYS A 155 -28.73 2.85 41.72
C LYS A 155 -28.38 4.01 40.79
N VAL A 156 -27.14 4.07 40.34
CA VAL A 156 -26.70 5.05 39.34
C VAL A 156 -27.26 4.66 37.97
N ALA A 157 -28.17 5.47 37.43
CA ALA A 157 -28.82 5.18 36.15
C ALA A 157 -27.86 5.36 34.97
N LEU A 158 -27.69 4.31 34.16
CA LEU A 158 -27.10 4.40 32.83
C LEU A 158 -28.20 4.73 31.83
N ARG A 159 -28.18 5.92 31.23
CA ARG A 159 -29.29 6.48 30.43
C ARG A 159 -29.07 6.36 28.92
N THR A 160 -30.15 6.40 28.15
CA THR A 160 -30.06 6.36 26.68
C THR A 160 -29.47 7.63 26.08
N GLU A 161 -29.62 8.78 26.74
CA GLU A 161 -29.10 10.08 26.30
C GLU A 161 -28.46 10.85 27.47
N ALA A 162 -27.67 11.89 27.15
CA ALA A 162 -26.95 12.74 28.10
C ALA A 162 -27.89 13.73 28.85
N THR A 163 -28.94 13.20 29.48
CA THR A 163 -29.90 13.96 30.27
C THR A 163 -30.59 13.06 31.29
N ILE A 164 -30.93 13.62 32.46
CA ILE A 164 -31.67 12.89 33.51
C ILE A 164 -33.09 12.51 33.06
N HIS A 165 -33.61 13.14 32.00
CA HIS A 165 -34.95 12.90 31.48
C HIS A 165 -35.01 11.74 30.48
N ALA A 166 -33.88 11.20 30.05
CA ALA A 166 -33.82 10.03 29.20
C ALA A 166 -34.08 8.76 30.03
N PRO A 167 -34.77 7.76 29.47
CA PRO A 167 -34.97 6.49 30.15
C PRO A 167 -33.63 5.80 30.46
N ALA A 168 -33.64 4.95 31.48
CA ALA A 168 -32.48 4.16 31.90
C ALA A 168 -32.41 2.82 31.13
N LEU A 169 -31.20 2.41 30.78
CA LEU A 169 -30.87 1.07 30.28
C LEU A 169 -30.59 0.10 31.44
N ALA A 170 -30.03 0.61 32.54
CA ALA A 170 -29.79 -0.14 33.77
C ALA A 170 -29.57 0.80 34.95
N ASP A 171 -29.81 0.27 36.14
CA ASP A 171 -29.36 0.86 37.40
C ASP A 171 -28.08 0.15 37.83
N MET A 172 -26.97 0.87 37.85
CA MET A 172 -25.66 0.33 38.22
C MET A 172 -25.46 0.41 39.74
N THR A 173 -24.83 -0.63 40.28
CA THR A 173 -24.49 -0.72 41.71
C THR A 173 -23.03 -0.28 41.95
N PRO A 174 -22.65 0.07 43.20
CA PRO A 174 -21.30 0.48 43.52
C PRO A 174 -20.27 -0.58 43.13
N GLY A 175 -19.13 -0.15 42.58
CA GLY A 175 -18.08 -1.04 42.08
C GLY A 175 -18.33 -1.62 40.69
N THR A 176 -19.45 -1.31 40.04
CA THR A 176 -19.67 -1.67 38.63
C THR A 176 -18.59 -1.04 37.76
N LYS A 177 -17.82 -1.87 37.05
CA LYS A 177 -16.74 -1.44 36.17
C LYS A 177 -17.28 -0.99 34.81
N VAL A 178 -16.79 0.15 34.33
CA VAL A 178 -17.16 0.73 33.03
C VAL A 178 -15.94 1.16 32.23
N ARG A 179 -16.07 1.12 30.91
CA ARG A 179 -15.21 1.80 29.93
C ARG A 179 -15.82 3.16 29.60
N ILE A 180 -15.03 4.22 29.55
CA ILE A 180 -15.49 5.57 29.24
C ILE A 180 -15.05 5.93 27.82
N TRP A 181 -15.99 6.02 26.89
CA TRP A 181 -15.69 6.21 25.46
C TRP A 181 -15.68 7.68 25.04
N SER A 182 -16.49 8.52 25.66
CA SER A 182 -16.50 9.97 25.43
C SER A 182 -17.04 10.74 26.64
N ARG A 183 -16.73 12.04 26.71
CA ARG A 183 -17.25 12.98 27.69
C ARG A 183 -18.02 14.09 26.97
N HIS A 184 -19.22 14.39 27.44
CA HIS A 184 -20.12 15.42 26.94
C HIS A 184 -20.55 16.31 28.11
N GLY A 185 -19.73 17.31 28.44
CA GLY A 185 -19.92 18.12 29.64
C GLY A 185 -19.83 17.27 30.90
N GLU A 186 -20.90 17.25 31.69
CA GLU A 186 -21.01 16.47 32.93
C GLU A 186 -21.40 15.00 32.70
N TRP A 187 -21.63 14.59 31.44
CA TRP A 187 -22.01 13.22 31.09
C TRP A 187 -20.84 12.45 30.50
N LEU A 188 -20.73 11.17 30.84
CA LEU A 188 -19.82 10.21 30.27
C LEU A 188 -20.63 9.21 29.44
N TYR A 189 -20.22 8.94 28.21
CA TYR A 189 -20.69 7.77 27.49
C TYR A 189 -19.88 6.57 27.96
N ALA A 190 -20.51 5.69 28.73
CA ALA A 190 -19.88 4.59 29.44
C ALA A 190 -20.45 3.24 29.01
N GLN A 191 -19.61 2.22 28.93
CA GLN A 191 -19.98 0.85 28.59
C GLN A 191 -19.60 -0.13 29.70
N MET A 192 -20.57 -0.89 30.17
CA MET A 192 -20.40 -2.00 31.11
C MET A 192 -19.84 -3.24 30.39
N ASN A 193 -19.24 -4.16 31.15
CA ASN A 193 -18.71 -5.42 30.61
C ASN A 193 -19.78 -6.34 29.99
N ASN A 194 -21.05 -6.12 30.30
CA ASN A 194 -22.17 -6.92 29.78
C ASN A 194 -22.73 -6.38 28.45
N GLY A 195 -22.10 -5.37 27.84
CA GLY A 195 -22.49 -4.79 26.56
C GLY A 195 -23.36 -3.53 26.66
N LEU A 196 -24.01 -3.28 27.81
CA LEU A 196 -24.81 -2.06 27.99
C LEU A 196 -23.92 -0.83 27.90
N ALA A 197 -24.29 0.11 27.04
CA ALA A 197 -23.60 1.37 26.84
C ALA A 197 -24.60 2.52 26.80
N GLY A 198 -24.32 3.58 27.55
CA GLY A 198 -25.21 4.73 27.70
C GLY A 198 -24.51 5.88 28.39
N TYR A 199 -25.29 6.85 28.85
CA TYR A 199 -24.80 8.06 29.49
C TYR A 199 -24.97 8.00 31.00
N VAL A 200 -23.92 8.36 31.73
CA VAL A 200 -23.90 8.45 33.20
C VAL A 200 -23.26 9.78 33.61
N GLN A 201 -23.64 10.35 34.76
CA GLN A 201 -22.99 11.56 35.24
C GLN A 201 -21.54 11.26 35.67
N ALA A 202 -20.62 12.15 35.30
CA ALA A 202 -19.21 12.03 35.64
C ALA A 202 -18.97 12.06 37.16
N ALA A 203 -19.84 12.75 37.91
CA ALA A 203 -19.78 12.79 39.37
C ALA A 203 -19.95 11.41 40.00
N ASP A 204 -20.70 10.51 39.36
CA ASP A 204 -21.03 9.17 39.87
C ASP A 204 -19.95 8.12 39.57
N ILE A 205 -18.96 8.47 38.75
CA ILE A 205 -17.88 7.57 38.33
C ILE A 205 -16.55 7.99 38.96
N THR A 206 -15.82 7.03 39.51
CA THR A 206 -14.41 7.18 39.89
C THR A 206 -13.56 6.65 38.75
N GLU A 207 -12.70 7.47 38.16
CA GLU A 207 -11.73 6.98 37.17
C GLU A 207 -10.69 6.09 37.88
N THR A 208 -10.50 4.86 37.39
CA THR A 208 -9.64 3.84 38.02
C THR A 208 -8.40 3.51 37.21
N GLY A 209 -8.25 4.10 36.02
CA GLY A 209 -7.08 3.95 35.18
C GLY A 209 -7.42 4.02 33.70
N VAL A 210 -6.54 3.47 32.87
CA VAL A 210 -6.72 3.39 31.42
C VAL A 210 -6.39 1.97 30.98
N LYS A 211 -7.25 1.39 30.14
CA LYS A 211 -6.94 0.18 29.40
C LYS A 211 -6.34 0.55 28.06
N THR A 212 -5.21 -0.07 27.73
CA THR A 212 -4.56 0.04 26.42
C THR A 212 -4.47 -1.34 25.81
N VAL A 213 -4.95 -1.50 24.57
CA VAL A 213 -4.66 -2.70 23.78
C VAL A 213 -3.27 -2.54 23.21
N GLU A 214 -2.34 -3.40 23.60
CA GLU A 214 -0.96 -3.29 23.15
C GLU A 214 -0.87 -3.43 21.63
N LYS A 215 -0.10 -2.54 21.00
CA LYS A 215 0.26 -2.73 19.60
C LYS A 215 1.32 -3.82 19.53
N THR A 216 1.14 -4.77 18.62
CA THR A 216 2.23 -5.66 18.23
C THR A 216 3.37 -4.79 17.70
N ALA A 217 4.54 -4.83 18.33
CA ALA A 217 5.70 -4.12 17.85
C ALA A 217 6.02 -4.59 16.43
N THR A 218 6.12 -3.63 15.49
CA THR A 218 6.58 -3.92 14.13
C THR A 218 8.10 -3.81 14.13
N GLU A 219 8.76 -4.86 13.68
CA GLU A 219 10.18 -4.78 13.35
C GLU A 219 10.35 -3.79 12.19
N PRO A 220 11.34 -2.88 12.25
CA PRO A 220 11.61 -1.99 11.13
C PRO A 220 11.84 -2.79 9.84
N THR A 221 11.58 -2.21 8.67
CA THR A 221 11.93 -2.87 7.40
C THR A 221 13.45 -2.82 7.18
N ARG A 222 13.96 -3.58 6.19
CA ARG A 222 15.37 -3.46 5.79
C ARG A 222 15.68 -2.03 5.34
N ALA A 223 14.77 -1.38 4.63
CA ALA A 223 14.95 0.00 4.20
C ALA A 223 15.07 0.95 5.39
N GLU A 224 14.19 0.82 6.39
CA GLU A 224 14.24 1.66 7.59
C GLU A 224 15.53 1.48 8.40
N ARG A 225 16.12 0.27 8.41
CA ARG A 225 17.40 0.02 9.10
C ARG A 225 18.62 0.46 8.30
N SER A 226 18.65 0.14 7.00
CA SER A 226 19.88 0.15 6.21
C SER A 226 19.93 1.25 5.15
N TRP A 227 18.79 1.85 4.82
CA TRP A 227 18.64 2.86 3.77
C TRP A 227 18.20 4.22 4.31
N ASP A 228 18.01 4.38 5.63
CA ASP A 228 17.75 5.69 6.22
C ASP A 228 18.92 6.66 5.93
N GLY A 229 18.58 7.85 5.44
CA GLY A 229 19.55 8.85 4.99
C GLY A 229 20.35 8.50 3.73
N LYS A 230 20.06 7.38 3.04
CA LYS A 230 20.74 7.00 1.79
C LYS A 230 19.81 7.16 0.60
N ALA A 231 20.26 7.89 -0.42
CA ALA A 231 19.52 7.97 -1.68
C ALA A 231 19.71 6.69 -2.50
N VAL A 232 18.62 6.21 -3.10
CA VAL A 232 18.67 5.20 -4.15
C VAL A 232 19.26 5.83 -5.41
N SER A 233 20.29 5.20 -5.96
CA SER A 233 20.81 5.48 -7.30
C SER A 233 20.81 4.17 -8.06
N LEU A 234 19.70 3.95 -8.78
CA LEU A 234 19.40 2.71 -9.47
C LEU A 234 19.62 2.86 -10.97
N THR A 235 20.04 1.78 -11.63
CA THR A 235 19.86 1.64 -13.07
C THR A 235 19.21 0.31 -13.39
N TRP A 236 18.21 0.33 -14.28
CA TRP A 236 17.72 -0.91 -14.85
C TRP A 236 18.71 -1.44 -15.89
N GLU A 237 18.71 -2.76 -16.01
CA GLU A 237 19.44 -3.50 -17.02
C GLU A 237 18.43 -4.33 -17.81
N ALA A 238 18.19 -3.94 -19.07
CA ALA A 238 17.24 -4.60 -19.93
C ALA A 238 17.81 -5.93 -20.46
N VAL A 239 17.41 -7.02 -19.82
CA VAL A 239 17.77 -8.40 -20.14
C VAL A 239 16.62 -9.04 -20.91
N TYR A 240 16.70 -9.04 -22.24
CA TYR A 240 15.72 -9.70 -23.10
C TYR A 240 16.09 -11.19 -23.30
N ASP A 241 17.16 -11.45 -24.06
CA ASP A 241 17.58 -12.83 -24.39
C ASP A 241 19.00 -13.17 -23.90
N ARG A 242 19.86 -12.17 -23.73
CA ARG A 242 21.27 -12.37 -23.36
C ARG A 242 21.57 -11.72 -22.04
N SER A 243 22.19 -12.47 -21.13
CA SER A 243 22.74 -11.87 -19.91
C SER A 243 23.78 -10.81 -20.29
N PRO A 244 23.72 -9.63 -19.65
CA PRO A 244 24.75 -8.61 -19.83
C PRO A 244 26.10 -9.18 -19.42
N ASN A 245 27.15 -8.85 -20.16
CA ASN A 245 28.52 -9.21 -19.78
C ASN A 245 29.07 -8.16 -18.80
N PRO A 246 29.26 -8.47 -17.51
CA PRO A 246 29.76 -7.49 -16.55
C PRO A 246 31.15 -6.94 -16.91
N GLY A 247 31.96 -7.71 -17.65
CA GLY A 247 33.27 -7.28 -18.13
C GLY A 247 33.22 -6.15 -19.18
N SER A 248 32.08 -5.96 -19.84
CA SER A 248 31.87 -4.83 -20.76
C SER A 248 31.17 -3.64 -20.11
N ILE A 249 30.73 -3.77 -18.86
CA ILE A 249 30.07 -2.67 -18.15
C ILE A 249 31.15 -1.72 -17.63
N GLY A 250 31.08 -0.47 -18.08
CA GLY A 250 31.96 0.61 -17.62
C GLY A 250 31.76 0.97 -16.14
N LYS A 251 32.41 2.05 -15.70
CA LYS A 251 32.23 2.54 -14.32
C LYS A 251 30.82 3.13 -14.14
N LEU A 252 30.11 2.66 -13.13
CA LEU A 252 28.79 3.15 -12.72
C LEU A 252 28.93 4.04 -11.48
N ASN A 253 29.66 5.16 -11.61
CA ASN A 253 29.92 6.06 -10.48
C ASN A 253 28.62 6.48 -9.78
N GLY A 254 28.56 6.31 -8.46
CA GLY A 254 27.40 6.68 -7.65
C GLY A 254 26.21 5.71 -7.72
N VAL A 255 26.18 4.75 -8.66
CA VAL A 255 25.13 3.72 -8.66
C VAL A 255 25.34 2.81 -7.46
N ASN A 256 24.28 2.62 -6.66
CA ASN A 256 24.28 1.71 -5.52
C ASN A 256 23.26 0.57 -5.68
N VAL A 257 22.42 0.59 -6.72
CA VAL A 257 21.52 -0.50 -7.07
C VAL A 257 21.54 -0.78 -8.56
N VAL A 258 21.58 -2.06 -8.94
CA VAL A 258 21.30 -2.52 -10.30
C VAL A 258 20.04 -3.39 -10.31
N SER A 259 19.15 -3.12 -11.27
CA SER A 259 17.87 -3.83 -11.40
C SER A 259 17.74 -4.52 -12.76
N PRO A 260 18.25 -5.77 -12.89
CA PRO A 260 18.13 -6.52 -14.13
C PRO A 260 16.75 -7.16 -14.30
N THR A 261 16.19 -7.10 -15.52
CA THR A 261 14.89 -7.72 -15.90
C THR A 261 15.01 -9.24 -16.02
N TRP A 262 15.20 -9.92 -14.89
CA TRP A 262 15.55 -11.34 -14.85
C TRP A 262 14.36 -12.28 -14.71
N PHE A 263 13.26 -11.82 -14.14
CA PHE A 263 12.15 -12.68 -13.79
C PHE A 263 10.92 -12.29 -14.58
N LYS A 264 10.22 -13.31 -15.09
CA LYS A 264 8.95 -13.09 -15.79
C LYS A 264 7.96 -14.19 -15.50
N ILE A 265 6.70 -13.80 -15.34
CA ILE A 265 5.57 -14.74 -15.31
C ILE A 265 5.44 -15.33 -16.73
N VAL A 266 5.34 -16.66 -16.85
CA VAL A 266 5.31 -17.34 -18.16
C VAL A 266 4.04 -18.11 -18.45
N ASP A 267 3.15 -18.26 -17.46
CA ASP A 267 1.86 -18.91 -17.66
C ASP A 267 0.80 -18.44 -16.66
N SER A 268 -0.44 -18.86 -16.94
CA SER A 268 -1.63 -18.56 -16.16
C SER A 268 -1.62 -19.16 -14.75
N GLU A 269 -0.66 -20.02 -14.43
CA GLU A 269 -0.51 -20.64 -13.13
C GLU A 269 0.44 -19.85 -12.21
N GLY A 270 1.13 -18.82 -12.73
CA GLY A 270 2.08 -18.04 -11.95
C GLY A 270 3.47 -18.69 -11.88
N ASN A 271 3.85 -19.50 -12.86
CA ASN A 271 5.24 -19.97 -12.97
C ASN A 271 6.16 -18.83 -13.42
N VAL A 272 7.37 -18.79 -12.85
CA VAL A 272 8.34 -17.71 -13.08
C VAL A 272 9.59 -18.26 -13.75
N ARG A 273 9.89 -17.75 -14.95
CA ARG A 273 11.18 -18.01 -15.61
C ARG A 273 12.24 -17.06 -15.08
N SER A 274 13.40 -17.61 -14.75
CA SER A 274 14.59 -16.84 -14.33
C SER A 274 15.65 -16.77 -15.42
N GLN A 275 16.19 -15.57 -15.62
CA GLN A 275 17.41 -15.28 -16.39
C GLN A 275 18.54 -14.75 -15.48
N ALA A 276 18.41 -14.98 -14.16
CA ALA A 276 19.35 -14.50 -13.18
C ALA A 276 20.74 -15.12 -13.35
N ASN A 277 21.76 -14.34 -13.01
CA ASN A 277 23.14 -14.68 -13.28
C ASN A 277 24.03 -14.43 -12.06
N GLN A 278 24.52 -15.51 -11.45
CA GLN A 278 25.35 -15.43 -10.25
C GLN A 278 26.64 -14.61 -10.44
N ALA A 279 27.25 -14.65 -11.63
CA ALA A 279 28.46 -13.89 -11.91
C ALA A 279 28.17 -12.39 -11.98
N TYR A 280 27.00 -11.99 -12.50
CA TYR A 280 26.53 -10.61 -12.45
C TYR A 280 26.31 -10.16 -11.00
N VAL A 281 25.64 -10.97 -10.17
CA VAL A 281 25.42 -10.62 -8.75
C VAL A 281 26.75 -10.43 -8.02
N LYS A 282 27.69 -11.37 -8.17
CA LYS A 282 29.03 -11.26 -7.56
C LYS A 282 29.79 -10.02 -8.04
N TRP A 283 29.67 -9.67 -9.32
CA TRP A 283 30.26 -8.44 -9.85
C TRP A 283 29.63 -7.20 -9.21
N ALA A 284 28.30 -7.13 -9.11
CA ALA A 284 27.60 -5.99 -8.52
C ALA A 284 27.98 -5.81 -7.04
N HIS A 285 27.93 -6.89 -6.25
CA HIS A 285 28.36 -6.89 -4.85
C HIS A 285 29.84 -6.51 -4.70
N GLY A 286 30.71 -7.00 -5.58
CA GLY A 286 32.14 -6.62 -5.61
C GLY A 286 32.39 -5.14 -5.94
N LYS A 287 31.37 -4.44 -6.43
CA LYS A 287 31.37 -2.97 -6.64
C LYS A 287 30.60 -2.22 -5.56
N GLY A 288 30.09 -2.90 -4.53
CA GLY A 288 29.30 -2.30 -3.46
C GLY A 288 27.87 -1.94 -3.86
N MET A 289 27.36 -2.50 -4.96
CA MET A 289 25.99 -2.30 -5.42
C MET A 289 25.10 -3.45 -4.94
N GLU A 290 23.86 -3.13 -4.55
CA GLU A 290 22.81 -4.11 -4.33
C GLU A 290 22.19 -4.57 -5.66
N VAL A 291 21.65 -5.80 -5.67
CA VAL A 291 20.90 -6.32 -6.82
C VAL A 291 19.43 -6.49 -6.44
N TRP A 292 18.57 -5.66 -7.03
CA TRP A 292 17.12 -5.78 -6.89
C TRP A 292 16.57 -6.46 -8.16
N GLY A 293 16.26 -7.75 -8.08
CA GLY A 293 15.84 -8.51 -9.25
C GLY A 293 14.46 -8.09 -9.73
N LEU A 294 14.33 -7.66 -10.99
CA LEU A 294 13.05 -7.21 -11.53
C LEU A 294 12.19 -8.40 -11.98
N LEU A 295 10.95 -8.44 -11.49
CA LEU A 295 9.88 -9.34 -11.93
C LEU A 295 8.88 -8.58 -12.80
N SER A 296 8.71 -9.05 -14.03
CA SER A 296 7.75 -8.53 -14.99
C SER A 296 6.57 -9.49 -15.20
N ASN A 297 5.42 -8.92 -15.57
CA ASN A 297 4.27 -9.66 -16.10
C ASN A 297 4.33 -9.86 -17.64
N ASP A 298 5.49 -9.65 -18.26
CA ASP A 298 5.72 -9.77 -19.72
C ASP A 298 4.83 -8.84 -20.56
N PHE A 299 4.28 -7.79 -19.95
CA PHE A 299 3.33 -6.84 -20.55
C PHE A 299 2.03 -7.49 -21.06
N ASP A 300 1.70 -8.71 -20.61
CA ASP A 300 0.53 -9.45 -21.07
C ASP A 300 -0.64 -9.30 -20.05
N PRO A 301 -1.71 -8.57 -20.41
CA PRO A 301 -2.83 -8.32 -19.51
C PRO A 301 -3.65 -9.58 -19.23
N ASP A 302 -3.84 -10.45 -20.22
CA ASP A 302 -4.64 -11.68 -20.08
C ASP A 302 -3.90 -12.70 -19.21
N LEU A 303 -2.58 -12.78 -19.38
CA LEU A 303 -1.71 -13.54 -18.50
C LEU A 303 -1.78 -13.01 -17.07
N THR A 304 -1.73 -11.69 -16.90
CA THR A 304 -1.79 -11.03 -15.58
C THR A 304 -3.09 -11.35 -14.86
N THR A 305 -4.25 -11.19 -15.54
CA THR A 305 -5.56 -11.57 -14.99
C THR A 305 -5.52 -12.99 -14.44
N GLN A 306 -5.01 -13.94 -15.23
CA GLN A 306 -5.05 -15.36 -14.88
C GLN A 306 -4.05 -15.73 -13.78
N ALA A 307 -2.82 -15.21 -13.85
CA ALA A 307 -1.74 -15.54 -12.93
C ALA A 307 -1.91 -14.89 -11.54
N LEU A 308 -2.65 -13.79 -11.43
CA LEU A 308 -2.90 -13.12 -10.15
C LEU A 308 -4.31 -13.39 -9.57
N ALA A 309 -5.12 -14.21 -10.25
CA ALA A 309 -6.53 -14.41 -9.93
C ALA A 309 -6.82 -14.98 -8.53
N THR A 310 -5.96 -15.86 -8.01
CA THR A 310 -6.17 -16.53 -6.72
C THR A 310 -4.92 -16.49 -5.85
N TYR A 311 -5.09 -16.67 -4.54
CA TYR A 311 -4.00 -16.75 -3.58
C TYR A 311 -2.95 -17.77 -3.99
N GLU A 312 -3.37 -18.96 -4.44
CA GLU A 312 -2.44 -20.04 -4.79
C GLU A 312 -1.52 -19.65 -5.96
N LYS A 313 -2.05 -18.91 -6.95
CA LYS A 313 -1.27 -18.48 -8.12
C LYS A 313 -0.33 -17.32 -7.80
N ARG A 314 -0.80 -16.34 -7.02
CA ARG A 314 0.04 -15.25 -6.50
C ARG A 314 1.16 -15.81 -5.63
N MET A 315 0.85 -16.72 -4.71
CA MET A 315 1.83 -17.38 -3.86
C MET A 315 2.81 -18.26 -4.64
N ARG A 316 2.37 -18.94 -5.70
CA ARG A 316 3.28 -19.67 -6.59
C ARG A 316 4.36 -18.76 -7.17
N THR A 317 3.95 -17.58 -7.65
CA THR A 317 4.87 -16.55 -8.16
C THR A 317 5.80 -16.04 -7.04
N ILE A 318 5.23 -15.67 -5.89
CA ILE A 318 5.98 -15.13 -4.72
C ILE A 318 7.03 -16.13 -4.23
N VAL A 319 6.67 -17.39 -4.05
CA VAL A 319 7.60 -18.42 -3.53
C VAL A 319 8.78 -18.63 -4.46
N GLN A 320 8.55 -18.78 -5.77
CA GLN A 320 9.63 -18.91 -6.74
C GLN A 320 10.56 -17.68 -6.72
N MET A 321 10.01 -16.47 -6.62
CA MET A 321 10.81 -15.26 -6.50
C MET A 321 11.70 -15.26 -5.27
N LEU A 322 11.17 -15.65 -4.11
CA LEU A 322 11.92 -15.71 -2.87
C LEU A 322 13.00 -16.81 -2.91
N GLU A 323 12.72 -17.95 -3.55
CA GLU A 323 13.70 -19.01 -3.80
C GLU A 323 14.84 -18.54 -4.71
N TYR A 324 14.53 -17.78 -5.77
CA TYR A 324 15.56 -17.18 -6.61
C TYR A 324 16.38 -16.12 -5.86
N CYS A 325 15.75 -15.34 -4.97
CA CYS A 325 16.48 -14.40 -4.12
C CYS A 325 17.50 -15.12 -3.24
N ASP A 326 17.12 -16.23 -2.59
CA ASP A 326 18.05 -17.04 -1.81
C ASP A 326 19.16 -17.64 -2.69
N LEU A 327 18.78 -18.23 -3.83
CA LEU A 327 19.71 -18.95 -4.71
C LEU A 327 20.80 -18.04 -5.26
N TYR A 328 20.43 -16.83 -5.67
CA TYR A 328 21.36 -15.87 -6.28
C TYR A 328 21.95 -14.87 -5.29
N ASN A 329 21.51 -14.90 -4.02
CA ASN A 329 21.86 -13.92 -2.98
C ASN A 329 21.44 -12.50 -3.38
N LEU A 330 20.18 -12.31 -3.77
CA LEU A 330 19.65 -11.00 -4.14
C LEU A 330 19.35 -10.15 -2.90
N ASP A 331 19.44 -8.84 -3.05
CA ASP A 331 19.21 -7.86 -1.99
C ASP A 331 17.75 -7.39 -1.95
N GLY A 332 17.05 -7.48 -3.07
CA GLY A 332 15.69 -7.01 -3.19
C GLY A 332 14.96 -7.54 -4.42
N ILE A 333 13.69 -7.20 -4.49
CA ILE A 333 12.77 -7.51 -5.58
C ILE A 333 12.19 -6.20 -6.08
N ASN A 334 12.26 -5.99 -7.39
CA ASN A 334 11.60 -4.87 -8.06
C ASN A 334 10.41 -5.39 -8.87
N ILE A 335 9.20 -4.94 -8.55
CA ILE A 335 7.99 -5.36 -9.27
C ILE A 335 7.70 -4.37 -10.41
N ASP A 336 7.56 -4.90 -11.62
CA ASP A 336 7.29 -4.11 -12.82
C ASP A 336 6.13 -4.73 -13.60
N PHE A 337 4.91 -4.45 -13.12
CA PHE A 337 3.68 -4.91 -13.76
C PHE A 337 3.10 -3.79 -14.61
N GLU A 338 3.14 -3.99 -15.93
CA GLU A 338 2.69 -3.01 -16.91
C GLU A 338 1.61 -3.62 -17.83
N ASN A 339 0.80 -2.76 -18.45
CA ASN A 339 -0.27 -3.19 -19.35
C ASN A 339 -1.26 -4.15 -18.64
N VAL A 340 -1.84 -3.71 -17.53
CA VAL A 340 -2.76 -4.51 -16.68
C VAL A 340 -4.18 -3.96 -16.81
N TYR A 341 -5.19 -4.82 -16.96
CA TYR A 341 -6.57 -4.34 -16.95
C TYR A 341 -6.93 -3.69 -15.61
N THR A 342 -7.67 -2.57 -15.64
CA THR A 342 -8.10 -1.84 -14.43
C THR A 342 -8.82 -2.72 -13.41
N LYS A 343 -9.62 -3.70 -13.88
CA LYS A 343 -10.30 -4.68 -13.02
C LYS A 343 -9.35 -5.56 -12.19
N ASP A 344 -8.10 -5.69 -12.61
CA ASP A 344 -7.07 -6.52 -11.99
C ASP A 344 -6.10 -5.71 -11.11
N GLY A 345 -6.29 -4.39 -10.98
CA GLY A 345 -5.47 -3.52 -10.13
C GLY A 345 -5.45 -3.96 -8.66
N ASP A 346 -6.60 -4.42 -8.14
CA ASP A 346 -6.69 -4.99 -6.80
C ASP A 346 -5.86 -6.26 -6.64
N ASN A 347 -5.71 -7.06 -7.70
CA ASN A 347 -4.88 -8.27 -7.67
C ASN A 347 -3.38 -7.92 -7.62
N VAL A 348 -2.96 -6.81 -8.24
CA VAL A 348 -1.59 -6.28 -8.13
C VAL A 348 -1.31 -5.80 -6.69
N THR A 349 -2.24 -5.04 -6.12
CA THR A 349 -2.10 -4.56 -4.73
C THR A 349 -2.11 -5.72 -3.74
N GLN A 350 -2.95 -6.73 -3.96
CA GLN A 350 -3.00 -7.93 -3.14
C GLN A 350 -1.72 -8.77 -3.27
N PHE A 351 -1.14 -8.87 -4.47
CA PHE A 351 0.16 -9.52 -4.67
C PHE A 351 1.26 -8.86 -3.84
N MET A 352 1.33 -7.52 -3.85
CA MET A 352 2.29 -6.77 -3.04
C MET A 352 2.08 -6.94 -1.54
N ARG A 353 0.81 -7.05 -1.12
CA ARG A 353 0.41 -7.27 0.27
C ARG A 353 0.84 -8.65 0.79
N GLU A 354 0.74 -9.66 -0.05
CA GLU A 354 1.21 -11.02 0.25
C GLU A 354 2.74 -11.12 0.21
N LEU A 355 3.39 -10.41 -0.72
CA LEU A 355 4.84 -10.41 -0.88
C LEU A 355 5.57 -9.70 0.28
N LYS A 356 5.04 -8.58 0.77
CA LYS A 356 5.68 -7.74 1.81
C LYS A 356 6.17 -8.51 3.05
N PRO A 357 5.33 -9.24 3.80
CA PRO A 357 5.77 -9.94 5.01
C PRO A 357 6.78 -11.04 4.70
N MET A 358 6.68 -11.66 3.52
CA MET A 358 7.59 -12.72 3.08
C MET A 358 8.97 -12.17 2.69
N ALA A 359 9.01 -11.01 2.01
CA ALA A 359 10.24 -10.30 1.70
C ALA A 359 10.91 -9.75 2.97
N GLN A 360 10.13 -9.21 3.91
CA GLN A 360 10.64 -8.74 5.20
C GLN A 360 11.31 -9.87 6.00
N ALA A 361 10.68 -11.05 6.04
CA ALA A 361 11.24 -12.22 6.72
C ALA A 361 12.59 -12.69 6.14
N LYS A 362 12.87 -12.36 4.87
CA LYS A 362 14.14 -12.61 4.20
C LYS A 362 15.10 -11.44 4.21
N ASN A 363 14.74 -10.33 4.87
CA ASN A 363 15.51 -9.09 4.87
C ASN A 363 15.82 -8.65 3.43
N LEU A 364 14.81 -8.63 2.57
CA LEU A 364 14.87 -8.12 1.20
C LEU A 364 14.31 -6.69 1.15
N ILE A 365 14.80 -5.87 0.21
CA ILE A 365 14.16 -4.62 -0.17
C ILE A 365 13.04 -4.93 -1.17
N LEU A 366 11.87 -4.31 -1.00
CA LEU A 366 10.77 -4.41 -1.94
C LEU A 366 10.52 -3.07 -2.63
N SER A 367 10.72 -3.01 -3.95
CA SER A 367 10.38 -1.85 -4.77
C SER A 367 9.31 -2.19 -5.81
N ILE A 368 8.62 -1.15 -6.28
CA ILE A 368 7.64 -1.26 -7.37
C ILE A 368 7.77 -0.09 -8.33
N ASP A 369 7.75 -0.39 -9.62
CA ASP A 369 7.70 0.57 -10.71
C ASP A 369 6.24 1.01 -10.92
N VAL A 370 6.03 2.34 -10.99
CA VAL A 370 4.70 2.91 -11.24
C VAL A 370 4.79 3.98 -12.31
N THR A 371 3.74 4.10 -13.11
CA THR A 371 3.62 5.15 -14.12
C THR A 371 3.17 6.47 -13.49
N PRO A 372 3.35 7.61 -14.17
CA PRO A 372 2.68 8.85 -13.84
C PRO A 372 1.16 8.72 -13.89
N LYS A 373 0.45 9.45 -13.01
CA LYS A 373 -1.02 9.44 -13.00
C LYS A 373 -1.59 9.97 -14.32
N SER A 374 -2.40 9.18 -14.99
CA SER A 374 -3.15 9.55 -16.20
C SER A 374 -4.48 8.79 -16.28
N ASN A 375 -5.30 9.13 -17.28
CA ASN A 375 -6.57 8.44 -17.56
C ASN A 375 -6.40 7.18 -18.43
N SER A 376 -5.17 6.72 -18.64
CA SER A 376 -4.93 5.49 -19.39
C SER A 376 -5.29 4.28 -18.52
N GLU A 377 -6.32 3.55 -18.94
CA GLU A 377 -6.84 2.34 -18.27
C GLU A 377 -5.74 1.36 -17.93
N MET A 378 -5.01 0.89 -18.95
CA MET A 378 -4.05 -0.21 -18.78
C MET A 378 -2.64 0.21 -18.40
N TRP A 379 -2.38 1.53 -18.35
CA TRP A 379 -1.06 2.07 -18.01
C TRP A 379 -1.02 2.71 -16.63
N SER A 380 -2.11 3.32 -16.15
CA SER A 380 -2.09 4.09 -14.89
C SER A 380 -3.25 3.84 -13.94
N LEU A 381 -4.47 3.61 -14.44
CA LEU A 381 -5.67 3.57 -13.58
C LEU A 381 -5.72 2.35 -12.66
N PHE A 382 -5.11 1.23 -13.06
CA PHE A 382 -5.02 0.03 -12.22
C PHE A 382 -4.09 0.18 -10.99
N LEU A 383 -3.25 1.21 -10.94
CA LEU A 383 -2.24 1.39 -9.90
C LEU A 383 -2.79 2.19 -8.70
N ASP A 384 -3.19 1.49 -7.63
CA ASP A 384 -3.47 2.09 -6.31
C ASP A 384 -2.16 2.50 -5.61
N ARG A 385 -1.61 3.64 -6.01
CA ARG A 385 -0.33 4.16 -5.51
C ARG A 385 -0.34 4.42 -4.01
N ARG A 386 -1.48 4.73 -3.40
CA ARG A 386 -1.57 4.91 -1.94
C ARG A 386 -1.30 3.59 -1.23
N SER A 387 -2.01 2.53 -1.61
CA SER A 387 -1.79 1.20 -1.02
C SER A 387 -0.40 0.66 -1.36
N LEU A 388 0.04 0.78 -2.62
CA LEU A 388 1.35 0.32 -3.06
C LEU A 388 2.50 1.05 -2.32
N GLY A 389 2.37 2.35 -2.06
CA GLY A 389 3.36 3.13 -1.30
C GLY A 389 3.45 2.78 0.18
N ALA A 390 2.36 2.26 0.76
CA ALA A 390 2.36 1.69 2.11
C ALA A 390 3.03 0.29 2.15
N LEU A 391 2.97 -0.45 1.04
CA LEU A 391 3.47 -1.82 0.94
C LEU A 391 4.95 -1.90 0.55
N ALA A 392 5.40 -1.08 -0.40
CA ALA A 392 6.77 -1.06 -0.88
C ALA A 392 7.71 -0.24 0.04
N ASP A 393 8.99 -0.60 0.06
CA ASP A 393 10.05 0.22 0.63
C ASP A 393 10.32 1.44 -0.27
N PHE A 394 10.37 1.22 -1.59
CA PHE A 394 10.54 2.26 -2.59
C PHE A 394 9.51 2.13 -3.73
N MET A 395 9.01 3.27 -4.19
CA MET A 395 8.15 3.36 -5.36
C MET A 395 8.87 4.19 -6.42
N ILE A 396 9.20 3.55 -7.55
CA ILE A 396 9.96 4.17 -8.61
C ILE A 396 9.00 4.71 -9.66
N VAL A 397 8.92 6.04 -9.75
CA VAL A 397 7.99 6.71 -10.67
C VAL A 397 8.66 6.80 -12.03
N MET A 398 8.15 6.06 -13.02
CA MET A 398 8.62 6.08 -14.42
C MET A 398 8.23 7.40 -15.08
N ALA A 399 8.83 8.51 -14.64
CA ALA A 399 8.57 9.87 -15.09
C ALA A 399 9.21 10.16 -16.46
N TYR A 400 8.97 9.24 -17.40
CA TYR A 400 9.32 9.29 -18.82
C TYR A 400 8.21 8.66 -19.68
N ASP A 401 8.39 8.73 -21.01
CA ASP A 401 7.38 8.45 -22.03
C ASP A 401 6.19 9.43 -22.02
N GLU A 402 6.44 10.70 -21.72
CA GLU A 402 5.51 11.81 -21.97
C GLU A 402 5.05 11.82 -23.44
N HIS A 403 6.00 11.67 -24.37
CA HIS A 403 5.75 11.40 -25.78
C HIS A 403 6.38 10.04 -26.16
N TRP A 404 5.54 9.01 -26.23
CA TRP A 404 5.92 7.61 -26.48
C TRP A 404 6.08 7.30 -27.98
N ALA A 405 6.38 6.04 -28.33
CA ALA A 405 6.73 5.65 -29.70
C ALA A 405 5.71 6.01 -30.80
N SER A 406 4.42 5.90 -30.50
CA SER A 406 3.31 6.19 -31.40
C SER A 406 2.56 7.47 -31.04
N SER A 407 3.19 8.38 -30.27
CA SER A 407 2.61 9.70 -30.00
C SER A 407 2.22 10.38 -31.32
N PRO A 408 1.01 10.98 -31.40
CA PRO A 408 0.60 11.73 -32.59
C PRO A 408 1.40 13.01 -32.78
N GLU A 409 2.10 13.48 -31.74
CA GLU A 409 2.88 14.72 -31.72
C GLU A 409 4.32 14.45 -31.29
N ALA A 410 5.26 15.16 -31.93
CA ALA A 410 6.66 15.13 -31.56
C ALA A 410 6.90 15.93 -30.28
N GLY A 411 7.61 15.35 -29.32
CA GLY A 411 7.87 16.04 -28.06
C GLY A 411 8.95 15.37 -27.22
N SER A 412 9.14 15.91 -26.03
CA SER A 412 10.08 15.37 -25.06
C SER A 412 9.63 14.00 -24.54
N VAL A 413 10.59 13.10 -24.31
CA VAL A 413 10.33 11.87 -23.56
C VAL A 413 10.03 12.15 -22.09
N ALA A 414 10.58 13.22 -21.52
CA ALA A 414 10.46 13.54 -20.11
C ALA A 414 10.78 15.02 -19.86
N SER A 415 9.89 15.94 -20.26
CA SER A 415 10.09 17.36 -19.96
C SER A 415 10.15 17.59 -18.46
N LEU A 416 10.98 18.53 -18.00
CA LEU A 416 11.27 18.70 -16.57
C LEU A 416 10.02 19.06 -15.76
N SER A 417 9.13 19.89 -16.33
CA SER A 417 7.86 20.27 -15.72
C SER A 417 6.90 19.09 -15.62
N TRP A 418 6.82 18.26 -16.65
CA TRP A 418 6.00 17.05 -16.63
C TRP A 418 6.53 16.00 -15.66
N SER A 419 7.84 15.76 -15.61
CA SER A 419 8.45 14.85 -14.64
C SER A 419 8.23 15.32 -13.20
N ARG A 420 8.30 16.64 -12.94
CA ARG A 420 7.95 17.24 -11.65
C ARG A 420 6.51 16.94 -11.27
N ASN A 421 5.57 17.28 -12.15
CA ASN A 421 4.14 17.06 -11.92
C ASN A 421 3.81 15.57 -11.71
N SER A 422 4.50 14.68 -12.41
CA SER A 422 4.32 13.23 -12.28
C SER A 422 4.59 12.73 -10.86
N VAL A 423 5.55 13.32 -10.15
CA VAL A 423 5.89 12.96 -8.77
C VAL A 423 5.05 13.75 -7.76
N GLU A 424 4.87 15.06 -7.97
CA GLU A 424 4.07 15.93 -7.08
C GLU A 424 2.63 15.40 -6.92
N ARG A 425 2.01 14.93 -8.01
CA ARG A 425 0.67 14.34 -7.92
C ARG A 425 0.61 13.09 -7.04
N ILE A 426 1.64 12.26 -7.02
CA ILE A 426 1.69 11.06 -6.17
C ILE A 426 1.93 11.45 -4.70
N LEU A 427 2.78 12.45 -4.47
CA LEU A 427 2.99 13.02 -3.13
C LEU A 427 1.67 13.57 -2.55
N GLU A 428 0.94 14.34 -3.34
CA GLU A 428 -0.23 15.11 -2.89
C GLU A 428 -1.53 14.29 -2.88
N GLU A 429 -1.81 13.56 -3.97
CA GLU A 429 -3.09 12.84 -4.13
C GLU A 429 -3.05 11.47 -3.43
N ASP A 430 -1.92 10.78 -3.47
CA ASP A 430 -1.77 9.42 -2.94
C ASP A 430 -1.13 9.39 -1.54
N ALA A 431 -0.57 10.51 -1.07
CA ALA A 431 0.10 10.67 0.21
C ALA A 431 1.29 9.71 0.42
N VAL A 432 1.98 9.34 -0.67
CA VAL A 432 3.20 8.52 -0.59
C VAL A 432 4.34 9.39 -0.04
N PRO A 433 5.06 8.97 1.02
CA PRO A 433 6.17 9.76 1.56
C PRO A 433 7.27 10.00 0.52
N ALA A 434 7.77 11.24 0.41
CA ALA A 434 8.81 11.61 -0.54
C ALA A 434 10.05 10.72 -0.47
N LYS A 435 10.50 10.36 0.74
CA LYS A 435 11.64 9.46 0.96
C LYS A 435 11.47 8.04 0.38
N LYS A 436 10.25 7.63 0.03
CA LYS A 436 9.97 6.36 -0.66
C LYS A 436 9.92 6.52 -2.18
N LEU A 437 9.66 7.72 -2.69
CA LEU A 437 9.57 7.97 -4.12
C LEU A 437 10.96 8.08 -4.75
N VAL A 438 11.20 7.37 -5.84
CA VAL A 438 12.44 7.41 -6.61
C VAL A 438 12.09 7.94 -8.00
N LEU A 439 12.79 8.97 -8.47
CA LEU A 439 12.52 9.58 -9.78
C LEU A 439 13.14 8.72 -10.89
N GLY A 440 12.29 8.09 -11.71
CA GLY A 440 12.68 7.44 -12.96
C GLY A 440 13.11 8.46 -14.01
N VAL A 441 14.28 8.26 -14.61
CA VAL A 441 14.86 9.15 -15.62
C VAL A 441 15.24 8.37 -16.88
N PRO A 442 14.90 8.86 -18.09
CA PRO A 442 15.28 8.19 -19.32
C PRO A 442 16.73 8.54 -19.67
N LEU A 443 17.48 7.54 -20.12
CA LEU A 443 18.79 7.69 -20.75
C LEU A 443 18.71 7.60 -22.28
N TYR A 444 17.51 7.61 -22.83
CA TYR A 444 17.25 7.65 -24.26
C TYR A 444 16.39 8.86 -24.59
N THR A 445 16.39 9.22 -25.87
CA THR A 445 15.40 10.14 -26.44
C THR A 445 14.91 9.59 -27.76
N ARG A 446 14.06 10.34 -28.47
CA ARG A 446 13.52 9.97 -29.77
C ARG A 446 13.96 10.96 -30.84
N ILE A 447 14.36 10.42 -31.98
CA ILE A 447 14.45 11.19 -33.23
C ILE A 447 13.07 11.19 -33.84
N TRP A 448 12.41 12.35 -33.76
CA TRP A 448 11.12 12.55 -34.39
C TRP A 448 11.28 12.89 -35.87
N THR A 449 10.32 12.47 -36.65
CA THR A 449 10.27 12.63 -38.11
C THR A 449 8.91 13.20 -38.46
N GLU A 450 8.91 14.41 -39.00
CA GLU A 450 7.70 15.09 -39.45
C GLU A 450 7.71 15.20 -40.98
N LYS A 451 6.74 14.55 -41.60
CA LYS A 451 6.56 14.55 -43.06
C LYS A 451 5.21 15.13 -43.42
N MET A 452 5.19 16.10 -44.32
CA MET A 452 3.94 16.60 -44.89
C MET A 452 3.42 15.61 -45.95
N ALA A 453 2.24 15.05 -45.71
CA ALA A 453 1.55 14.16 -46.64
C ALA A 453 0.05 14.51 -46.66
N GLY A 454 -0.50 14.80 -47.85
CA GLY A 454 -1.93 15.07 -48.01
C GLY A 454 -2.47 16.24 -47.18
N GLY A 455 -1.65 17.26 -46.89
CA GLY A 455 -2.02 18.41 -46.05
C GLY A 455 -2.00 18.15 -44.54
N LYS A 456 -1.55 16.96 -44.10
CA LYS A 456 -1.34 16.61 -42.69
C LYS A 456 0.14 16.33 -42.42
N THR A 457 0.53 16.50 -41.17
CA THR A 457 1.86 16.12 -40.69
C THR A 457 1.81 14.68 -40.19
N GLU A 458 2.49 13.78 -40.88
CA GLU A 458 2.74 12.42 -40.39
C GLU A 458 3.93 12.45 -39.44
N VAL A 459 3.74 11.96 -38.23
CA VAL A 459 4.75 11.90 -37.17
C VAL A 459 5.18 10.45 -36.96
N SER A 460 6.48 10.21 -36.95
CA SER A 460 7.07 8.91 -36.58
C SER A 460 8.35 9.14 -35.78
N SER A 461 8.80 8.12 -35.04
CA SER A 461 9.92 8.28 -34.13
C SER A 461 10.78 7.03 -34.00
N LYS A 462 12.06 7.23 -33.65
CA LYS A 462 12.99 6.16 -33.28
C LYS A 462 13.70 6.49 -31.98
N ALA A 463 13.67 5.58 -31.00
CA ALA A 463 14.45 5.72 -29.78
C ALA A 463 15.95 5.58 -30.06
N VAL A 464 16.77 6.40 -29.42
CA VAL A 464 18.22 6.47 -29.59
C VAL A 464 18.93 6.74 -28.26
N SER A 465 20.16 6.23 -28.12
CA SER A 465 21.03 6.48 -26.97
C SER A 465 21.53 7.92 -26.93
N MET A 466 22.04 8.33 -25.77
CA MET A 466 22.73 9.63 -25.62
C MET A 466 23.92 9.76 -26.58
N ASP A 467 24.72 8.69 -26.75
CA ASP A 467 25.87 8.69 -27.66
C ASP A 467 25.45 8.86 -29.13
N ALA A 468 24.36 8.20 -29.55
CA ALA A 468 23.85 8.34 -30.90
C ALA A 468 23.39 9.78 -31.19
N VAL A 469 22.80 10.46 -30.20
CA VAL A 469 22.42 11.88 -30.32
C VAL A 469 23.67 12.77 -30.39
N ALA A 470 24.68 12.52 -29.55
CA ALA A 470 25.94 13.24 -29.60
C ALA A 470 26.64 13.11 -30.96
N ASP A 471 26.62 11.91 -31.56
CA ASP A 471 27.13 11.64 -32.90
C ASP A 471 26.38 12.41 -33.99
N ILE A 472 25.05 12.47 -33.90
CA ILE A 472 24.23 13.24 -34.83
C ILE A 472 24.56 14.74 -34.74
N ILE A 473 24.64 15.28 -33.52
CA ILE A 473 24.97 16.70 -33.29
C ILE A 473 26.34 17.01 -33.89
N ARG A 474 27.35 16.18 -33.60
CA ARG A 474 28.72 16.37 -34.09
C ARG A 474 28.83 16.24 -35.62
N SER A 475 28.29 15.17 -36.19
CA SER A 475 28.41 14.88 -37.64
C SER A 475 27.69 15.92 -38.49
N LYS A 476 26.54 16.41 -38.03
CA LYS A 476 25.74 17.43 -38.73
C LYS A 476 26.06 18.86 -38.31
N LYS A 477 26.99 19.06 -37.38
CA LYS A 477 27.39 20.38 -36.82
C LYS A 477 26.18 21.18 -36.30
N LEU A 478 25.27 20.49 -35.62
CA LEU A 478 24.09 21.12 -35.03
C LEU A 478 24.50 21.92 -33.79
N ALA A 479 23.77 23.00 -33.50
CA ALA A 479 23.94 23.81 -32.31
C ALA A 479 22.70 23.63 -31.41
N PRO A 480 22.77 22.77 -30.37
CA PRO A 480 21.69 22.62 -29.41
C PRO A 480 21.36 23.93 -28.70
N VAL A 481 20.07 24.19 -28.51
CA VAL A 481 19.56 25.35 -27.77
C VAL A 481 18.71 24.86 -26.61
N LEU A 482 18.92 25.42 -25.42
CA LEU A 482 18.12 25.08 -24.24
C LEU A 482 16.67 25.55 -24.43
N SER A 483 15.74 24.60 -24.51
CA SER A 483 14.31 24.86 -24.48
C SER A 483 13.88 25.16 -23.04
N LYS A 484 13.34 26.37 -22.82
CA LYS A 484 12.81 26.76 -21.50
C LYS A 484 11.57 25.96 -21.13
N ASP A 485 10.77 25.57 -22.12
CA ASP A 485 9.50 24.90 -21.91
C ASP A 485 9.71 23.47 -21.42
N THR A 486 10.73 22.78 -21.95
CA THR A 486 11.01 21.38 -21.57
C THR A 486 12.16 21.23 -20.58
N GLY A 487 13.00 22.25 -20.40
CA GLY A 487 14.20 22.17 -19.58
C GLY A 487 15.31 21.28 -20.18
N GLN A 488 15.27 21.04 -21.50
CA GLN A 488 16.25 20.22 -22.22
C GLN A 488 16.87 21.00 -23.36
N ASN A 489 18.09 20.63 -23.74
CA ASN A 489 18.64 21.07 -25.01
C ASN A 489 17.83 20.47 -26.17
N TYR A 490 17.64 21.23 -27.23
CA TYR A 490 16.82 20.88 -28.37
C TYR A 490 17.58 21.14 -29.67
N VAL A 491 17.39 20.26 -30.64
CA VAL A 491 17.82 20.47 -32.02
C VAL A 491 16.72 20.07 -32.99
N GLU A 492 16.67 20.80 -34.10
CA GLU A 492 15.94 20.40 -35.29
C GLU A 492 16.81 20.57 -36.53
N TYR A 493 16.59 19.70 -37.52
CA TYR A 493 17.32 19.74 -38.79
C TYR A 493 16.50 19.08 -39.89
N LYS A 494 16.83 19.40 -41.15
CA LYS A 494 16.26 18.72 -42.31
C LYS A 494 17.25 17.68 -42.83
N GLU A 495 16.74 16.50 -43.14
CA GLU A 495 17.48 15.43 -43.81
C GLU A 495 16.61 14.93 -44.97
N GLU A 496 17.13 15.01 -46.19
CA GLU A 496 16.39 14.65 -47.42
C GLU A 496 15.04 15.39 -47.54
N GLY A 497 14.98 16.64 -47.07
CA GLY A 497 13.76 17.46 -47.08
C GLY A 497 12.77 17.16 -45.96
N VAL A 498 13.03 16.15 -45.12
CA VAL A 498 12.19 15.75 -43.98
C VAL A 498 12.67 16.41 -42.70
N LEU A 499 11.75 16.96 -41.91
CA LEU A 499 12.08 17.62 -40.63
C LEU A 499 12.33 16.56 -39.55
N ARG A 500 13.45 16.70 -38.83
CA ARG A 500 13.81 15.90 -37.68
C ARG A 500 13.91 16.78 -36.44
N LYS A 501 13.41 16.29 -35.31
CA LYS A 501 13.43 17.00 -34.02
C LYS A 501 13.94 16.08 -32.92
N ILE A 502 14.76 16.61 -32.02
CA ILE A 502 15.34 15.86 -30.89
C ILE A 502 15.34 16.76 -29.65
N TRP A 503 14.68 16.30 -28.59
CA TRP A 503 14.82 16.83 -27.23
C TRP A 503 15.88 16.00 -26.52
N ILE A 504 17.00 16.61 -26.17
CA ILE A 504 18.24 15.90 -25.87
C ILE A 504 18.27 15.49 -24.39
N GLU A 505 18.65 14.24 -24.15
CA GLU A 505 19.15 13.80 -22.85
C GLU A 505 20.66 13.96 -22.79
N ASP A 506 21.13 14.85 -21.91
CA ASP A 506 22.54 15.17 -21.73
C ASP A 506 22.82 15.57 -20.28
N LYS A 507 24.03 16.04 -20.02
CA LYS A 507 24.43 16.50 -18.68
C LYS A 507 23.51 17.58 -18.11
N VAL A 508 23.01 18.50 -18.92
CA VAL A 508 22.14 19.60 -18.46
C VAL A 508 20.79 19.05 -18.00
N SER A 509 20.18 18.18 -18.81
CA SER A 509 18.89 17.57 -18.48
C SER A 509 19.01 16.65 -17.25
N LEU A 510 20.07 15.84 -17.16
CA LEU A 510 20.31 14.93 -16.01
C LEU A 510 20.60 15.71 -14.71
N GLN A 511 21.39 16.78 -14.76
CA GLN A 511 21.61 17.65 -13.59
C GLN A 511 20.31 18.28 -13.09
N SER A 512 19.42 18.65 -14.01
CA SER A 512 18.13 19.23 -13.65
C SER A 512 17.22 18.22 -12.95
N ARG A 513 17.29 16.93 -13.33
CA ARG A 513 16.57 15.84 -12.66
C ARG A 513 17.12 15.53 -11.27
N VAL A 514 18.44 15.55 -11.09
CA VAL A 514 19.06 15.46 -9.75
C VAL A 514 18.58 16.59 -8.85
N LYS A 515 18.58 17.83 -9.36
CA LYS A 515 18.07 18.99 -8.61
C LYS A 515 16.58 18.86 -8.28
N LEU A 516 15.77 18.37 -9.23
CA LEU A 516 14.35 18.11 -9.01
C LEU A 516 14.15 17.11 -7.86
N ALA A 517 14.79 15.94 -7.93
CA ALA A 517 14.67 14.90 -6.92
C ALA A 517 15.05 15.41 -5.52
N LYS A 518 16.16 16.16 -5.42
CA LYS A 518 16.54 16.82 -4.16
C LYS A 518 15.54 17.86 -3.69
N SER A 519 15.04 18.70 -4.59
CA SER A 519 14.10 19.77 -4.23
C SER A 519 12.80 19.24 -3.63
N LEU A 520 12.42 18.01 -3.99
CA LEU A 520 11.24 17.32 -3.49
C LEU A 520 11.57 16.34 -2.34
N ASN A 521 12.82 16.28 -1.87
CA ASN A 521 13.30 15.33 -0.86
C ASN A 521 12.97 13.86 -1.22
N LEU A 522 13.12 13.50 -2.49
CA LEU A 522 12.86 12.15 -2.97
C LEU A 522 13.87 11.15 -2.42
N GLY A 523 13.44 9.90 -2.31
CA GLY A 523 14.27 8.76 -1.90
C GLY A 523 15.39 8.40 -2.88
N GLY A 524 15.38 8.93 -4.11
CA GLY A 524 16.48 8.70 -5.05
C GLY A 524 16.16 8.98 -6.52
N ILE A 525 17.02 8.45 -7.39
CA ILE A 525 16.88 8.44 -8.86
C ILE A 525 17.11 7.02 -9.40
N ALA A 526 16.34 6.65 -10.43
CA ALA A 526 16.48 5.39 -11.16
C ALA A 526 16.58 5.66 -12.67
N ALA A 527 17.57 5.10 -13.36
CA ALA A 527 17.86 5.43 -14.77
C ALA A 527 17.49 4.29 -15.73
N TRP A 528 16.57 4.56 -16.67
CA TRP A 528 16.15 3.63 -17.73
C TRP A 528 16.80 3.97 -19.07
N ASN A 529 17.70 3.15 -19.61
CA ASN A 529 18.42 2.08 -18.92
C ASN A 529 19.92 2.21 -19.21
N ARG A 530 20.74 1.42 -18.51
CA ARG A 530 22.21 1.52 -18.52
C ARG A 530 22.80 1.54 -19.94
N SER A 531 22.23 0.78 -20.87
CA SER A 531 22.77 0.62 -22.23
C SER A 531 22.62 1.87 -23.10
N PHE A 532 21.74 2.81 -22.74
CA PHE A 532 21.55 4.07 -23.44
C PHE A 532 22.40 5.22 -22.86
N ALA A 533 23.05 5.00 -21.72
CA ALA A 533 23.90 5.98 -21.05
C ALA A 533 25.04 6.44 -21.97
N GLY A 534 25.31 7.75 -21.96
CA GLY A 534 26.48 8.33 -22.62
C GLY A 534 27.57 8.76 -21.62
N ASP A 535 28.60 9.40 -22.15
CA ASP A 535 29.72 9.90 -21.35
C ASP A 535 29.27 10.88 -20.26
N GLY A 536 29.70 10.62 -19.02
CA GLY A 536 29.42 11.49 -17.88
C GLY A 536 28.02 11.33 -17.25
N THR A 537 27.18 10.40 -17.73
CA THR A 537 25.86 10.11 -17.15
C THR A 537 25.95 9.75 -15.67
N TRP A 538 26.76 8.75 -15.32
CA TRP A 538 26.86 8.25 -13.93
C TRP A 538 27.46 9.27 -12.98
N GLU A 539 28.50 9.99 -13.42
CA GLU A 539 29.08 11.10 -12.65
C GLU A 539 28.02 12.18 -12.34
N THR A 540 27.19 12.51 -13.33
CA THR A 540 26.12 13.50 -13.16
C THR A 540 25.05 13.02 -12.19
N LEU A 541 24.57 11.78 -12.34
CA LEU A 541 23.54 11.19 -11.48
C LEU A 541 24.03 10.95 -10.05
N SER A 542 25.33 10.70 -9.85
CA SER A 542 25.95 10.56 -8.53
C SER A 542 25.74 11.78 -7.63
N GLY A 543 25.42 12.93 -8.23
CA GLY A 543 25.04 14.14 -7.52
C GLY A 543 23.87 13.92 -6.55
N ILE A 544 23.03 12.88 -6.70
CA ILE A 544 21.94 12.58 -5.75
C ILE A 544 22.42 12.29 -4.32
N HIS A 545 23.68 11.85 -4.15
CA HIS A 545 24.26 11.54 -2.84
C HIS A 545 24.87 12.74 -2.11
N GLN A 546 24.99 13.88 -2.79
CA GLN A 546 25.52 15.13 -2.25
C GLN A 546 24.42 15.96 -1.59
#